data_AF-A0A413S693-F1
#
_entry.id   AF-A0A413S693-F1
#
_cell.length_a   1.000
_cell.length_b   1.000
_cell.length_c   1.000
_cell.angle_alpha   90.00
_cell.angle_beta   90.00
_cell.angle_gamma   90.00
#
_symmetry.space_group_name_H-M   'P 1'
#
loop_
_entity.id
_entity.type
_entity.pdbx_description
1 polymer ?
#
loop_
_entity_poly.entity_id
_entity_poly.type
_entity_poly.pdbx_seq_one_letter_code
_entity_poly.pdbx_strand_id
1 'polypeptide(L)'
;MKKKIFIIIFFCLLCLPSLGMLFFKTDVSVEQRQVQIFPSIKTGGKLNVKFFDQLNDYFSDNFAFRQNLIEADAIIKKNVFRQSGNEKVIVGSKGYLFFSETLDDYLGQNTLSKREIYSCGRVLSLLQENVEQNNRQFLFVIAPNKNSLYPEYMPKRYIKTSEQNNYSLLQAEMKKENINTVDLKKMFIDSGKEVYHKLDSHWNNQGAAMGCNAILNYLGKDHYDYTNERHTIKKNFSGDLYGMLFPKGNKKDTNVIYNKKSSYKVTSNNKKVTDISIETESKGKKESIVMYRDSFGNALIPFVADEFHNGYFTKAVPYNWNLQNEKKADKVVIELVERHIHSLIEEAPYMAAPLRAGNLNTMEVNSNTTAEIGDDEEYVPISGKVDSKYIDDDSKIYVRLKSEDNEYTYEAFPAPIDVTSKNEGYDYGMYLDTSQVEAGTYDIDVITQKDNKYYSSGVKTSLELEE
;
A
#
# COMPACT_ATOMS: atom_id res chain seq x y z
N MET A 1 12.59 23.40 53.66
CA MET A 1 13.44 22.24 53.31
C MET A 1 12.88 21.39 52.17
N LYS A 2 11.64 20.90 52.22
CA LYS A 2 11.05 20.02 51.18
C LYS A 2 11.11 20.58 49.75
N LYS A 3 10.83 21.88 49.55
CA LYS A 3 10.94 22.54 48.23
C LYS A 3 12.38 22.60 47.69
N LYS A 4 13.37 22.83 48.55
CA LYS A 4 14.79 22.86 48.15
C LYS A 4 15.29 21.46 47.77
N ILE A 5 14.88 20.43 48.50
CA ILE A 5 15.19 19.03 48.20
C ILE A 5 14.56 18.62 46.86
N PHE A 6 13.29 18.99 46.62
CA PHE A 6 12.63 18.74 45.33
C PHE A 6 13.37 19.42 44.17
N ILE A 7 13.74 20.70 44.31
CA ILE A 7 14.49 21.43 43.29
C ILE A 7 15.85 20.77 43.02
N ILE A 8 16.57 20.36 44.06
CA ILE A 8 17.86 19.67 43.92
C ILE A 8 17.69 18.34 43.19
N ILE A 9 16.70 17.52 43.59
CA ILE A 9 16.42 16.23 42.92
C ILE A 9 16.01 16.44 41.46
N PHE A 10 15.19 17.45 41.18
CA PHE A 10 14.76 17.80 39.83
C PHE A 10 15.94 18.24 38.96
N PHE A 11 16.83 19.10 39.47
CA PHE A 11 18.05 19.50 38.76
C PHE A 11 19.01 18.32 38.57
N CYS A 12 19.17 17.45 39.56
CA CYS A 12 19.96 16.23 39.42
C CYS A 12 19.40 15.31 38.33
N LEU A 13 18.08 15.16 38.26
CA LEU A 13 17.39 14.39 37.20
C LEU A 13 17.57 15.03 35.81
N LEU A 14 17.53 16.35 35.70
CA LEU A 14 17.75 17.08 34.44
C LEU A 14 19.19 16.98 33.95
N CYS A 15 20.17 17.04 34.87
CA CYS A 15 21.60 16.97 34.53
C CYS A 15 22.10 15.53 34.35
N LEU A 16 21.38 14.53 34.86
CA LEU A 16 21.76 13.12 34.82
C LEU A 16 22.11 12.62 33.41
N PRO A 17 21.32 12.93 32.36
CA PRO A 17 21.60 12.44 31.03
C PRO A 17 22.81 13.13 30.39
N SER A 18 22.98 14.44 30.59
CA SER A 18 24.14 15.19 30.09
C SER A 18 25.45 14.74 30.76
N LEU A 19 25.42 14.45 32.06
CA LEU A 19 26.56 13.87 32.78
C LEU A 19 26.80 12.41 32.39
N GLY A 20 25.74 11.66 32.06
CA GLY A 20 25.81 10.30 31.55
C GLY A 20 26.55 10.18 30.23
N MET A 21 26.56 11.23 29.38
CA MET A 21 27.29 11.24 28.10
C MET A 21 28.81 11.10 28.27
N LEU A 22 29.35 11.42 29.45
CA LEU A 22 30.78 11.24 29.76
C LEU A 22 31.17 9.77 29.96
N PHE A 23 30.21 8.91 30.27
CA PHE A 23 30.47 7.52 30.70
C PHE A 23 29.77 6.46 29.84
N PHE A 24 28.66 6.81 29.18
CA PHE A 24 27.85 5.89 28.38
C PHE A 24 27.80 6.35 26.92
N LYS A 25 28.25 5.49 25.99
CA LYS A 25 28.09 5.72 24.55
C LYS A 25 26.64 5.46 24.13
N THR A 26 26.11 6.32 23.27
CA THR A 26 24.79 6.14 22.65
C THR A 26 24.79 4.85 21.83
N ASP A 27 23.82 3.96 22.10
CA ASP A 27 23.66 2.72 21.35
C ASP A 27 22.96 3.02 20.02
N VAL A 28 23.76 3.10 18.95
CA VAL A 28 23.38 3.52 17.61
C VAL A 28 22.72 2.39 16.81
N SER A 29 22.86 1.16 17.28
CA SER A 29 22.56 -0.06 16.51
C SER A 29 21.07 -0.26 16.19
N VAL A 30 20.18 0.47 16.87
CA VAL A 30 18.71 0.25 16.82
C VAL A 30 17.99 1.21 15.86
N GLU A 31 18.57 2.37 15.51
CA GLU A 31 17.85 3.43 14.77
C GLU A 31 18.19 3.55 13.27
N GLN A 32 19.12 2.77 12.71
CA GLN A 32 19.56 2.87 11.29
C GLN A 32 19.80 4.32 10.81
N ARG A 33 20.36 5.19 11.67
CA ARG A 33 20.68 6.58 11.36
C ARG A 33 22.18 6.83 11.46
N GLN A 34 22.70 7.76 10.65
CA GLN A 34 24.06 8.27 10.83
C GLN A 34 24.06 9.24 12.02
N VAL A 35 24.89 8.96 13.02
CA VAL A 35 25.02 9.82 14.21
C VAL A 35 25.80 11.06 13.84
N GLN A 36 25.29 12.22 14.26
CA GLN A 36 26.05 13.45 14.18
C GLN A 36 27.32 13.34 15.04
N ILE A 37 28.48 13.56 14.43
CA ILE A 37 29.77 13.62 15.11
C ILE A 37 29.94 14.97 15.81
N PHE A 38 30.76 15.01 16.87
CA PHE A 38 31.01 16.25 17.60
C PHE A 38 31.56 17.31 16.63
N PRO A 39 30.94 18.49 16.52
CA PRO A 39 31.32 19.47 15.51
C PRO A 39 32.70 20.05 15.77
N SER A 40 33.46 20.29 14.69
CA SER A 40 34.72 21.00 14.78
C SER A 40 34.48 22.50 14.96
N ILE A 41 35.26 23.13 15.84
CA ILE A 41 35.26 24.58 16.08
C ILE A 41 35.78 25.34 14.84
N LYS A 42 36.61 24.68 14.00
CA LYS A 42 37.14 25.24 12.76
C LYS A 42 36.98 24.28 11.60
N THR A 43 36.56 24.80 10.46
CA THR A 43 36.44 24.05 9.19
C THR A 43 37.20 24.82 8.12
N GLY A 44 38.18 24.19 7.46
CA GLY A 44 38.98 24.84 6.41
C GLY A 44 39.75 26.08 6.90
N GLY A 45 40.19 26.10 8.17
CA GLY A 45 40.95 27.22 8.75
C GLY A 45 40.12 28.42 9.20
N LYS A 46 38.81 28.43 8.96
CA LYS A 46 37.87 29.47 9.42
C LYS A 46 36.99 28.96 10.56
N LEU A 47 36.47 29.89 11.35
CA LEU A 47 35.56 29.58 12.46
C LEU A 47 34.26 29.00 11.90
N ASN A 48 33.83 27.88 12.45
CA ASN A 48 32.63 27.19 11.98
C ASN A 48 31.37 27.94 12.42
N VAL A 49 30.74 28.67 11.50
CA VAL A 49 29.52 29.44 11.78
C VAL A 49 28.31 28.58 12.12
N LYS A 50 28.34 27.29 11.75
CA LYS A 50 27.29 26.31 12.08
C LYS A 50 27.61 25.49 13.33
N PHE A 51 28.65 25.86 14.09
CA PHE A 51 29.10 25.07 15.24
C PHE A 51 27.99 24.85 16.27
N PHE A 52 27.23 25.88 16.62
CA PHE A 52 26.16 25.75 17.63
C PHE A 52 24.96 24.96 17.13
N ASP A 53 24.58 25.09 15.86
CA ASP A 53 23.52 24.28 15.25
C ASP A 53 23.91 22.80 15.23
N GLN A 54 25.12 22.50 14.75
CA GLN A 54 25.66 21.15 14.74
C GLN A 54 25.90 20.58 16.14
N LEU A 55 26.19 21.43 17.13
CA LEU A 55 26.33 21.03 18.52
C LEU A 55 24.96 20.69 19.13
N ASN A 56 23.93 21.46 18.79
CA ASN A 56 22.56 21.17 19.18
C ASN A 56 22.05 19.85 18.56
N ASP A 57 22.36 19.61 17.28
CA ASP A 57 22.07 18.34 16.60
C ASP A 57 22.83 17.18 17.26
N TYR A 58 24.13 17.38 17.56
CA TYR A 58 24.94 16.39 18.29
C TYR A 58 24.34 16.03 19.65
N PHE A 59 23.94 17.00 20.47
CA PHE A 59 23.34 16.73 21.78
C PHE A 59 21.97 16.08 21.68
N SER A 60 21.18 16.45 20.68
CA SER A 60 19.86 15.83 20.40
C SER A 60 20.00 14.36 20.02
N ASP A 61 21.06 14.01 19.29
CA ASP A 61 21.33 12.66 18.81
C ASP A 61 22.13 11.79 19.79
N ASN A 62 22.96 12.38 20.66
CA ASN A 62 23.90 11.65 21.53
C ASN A 62 23.52 11.61 23.02
N PHE A 63 22.29 11.98 23.37
CA PHE A 63 21.85 12.04 24.76
C PHE A 63 21.95 10.68 25.49
N ALA A 64 22.66 10.61 26.62
CA ALA A 64 22.80 9.34 27.34
C ALA A 64 21.46 8.90 27.94
N PHE A 65 21.23 7.59 27.99
CA PHE A 65 19.96 6.99 28.42
C PHE A 65 18.73 7.41 27.59
N ARG A 66 18.90 8.03 26.42
CA ARG A 66 17.80 8.45 25.53
C ARG A 66 16.78 7.35 25.31
N GLN A 67 17.21 6.14 24.95
CA GLN A 67 16.30 5.02 24.75
C GLN A 67 15.55 4.61 26.03
N ASN A 68 16.20 4.64 27.19
CA ASN A 68 15.57 4.34 28.47
C ASN A 68 14.58 5.44 28.91
N LEU A 69 14.85 6.69 28.56
CA LEU A 69 13.95 7.83 28.82
C LEU A 69 12.77 7.86 27.85
N ILE A 70 12.97 7.54 26.57
CA ILE A 70 11.89 7.32 25.59
C ILE A 70 11.01 6.16 26.05
N GLU A 71 11.61 5.05 26.50
CA GLU A 71 10.87 3.91 27.04
C GLU A 71 10.10 4.29 28.32
N ALA A 72 10.71 5.01 29.26
CA ALA A 72 10.04 5.48 30.47
C ALA A 72 8.90 6.45 30.15
N ASP A 73 9.12 7.41 29.24
CA ASP A 73 8.08 8.32 28.75
C ASP A 73 6.95 7.55 28.05
N ALA A 74 7.26 6.58 27.20
CA ALA A 74 6.28 5.72 26.55
C ALA A 74 5.50 4.87 27.56
N ILE A 75 6.15 4.34 28.61
CA ILE A 75 5.50 3.60 29.71
C ILE A 75 4.54 4.54 30.48
N ILE A 76 4.98 5.75 30.80
CA ILE A 76 4.16 6.75 31.52
C ILE A 76 2.97 7.18 30.63
N LYS A 77 3.22 7.60 29.38
CA LYS A 77 2.17 7.97 28.42
C LYS A 77 1.18 6.83 28.20
N LYS A 78 1.65 5.59 28.05
CA LYS A 78 0.79 4.41 27.87
C LYS A 78 -0.05 4.10 29.12
N ASN A 79 0.59 3.97 30.28
CA ASN A 79 -0.05 3.44 31.48
C ASN A 79 -0.81 4.52 32.28
N VAL A 80 -0.34 5.76 32.25
CA VAL A 80 -0.94 6.89 32.98
C VAL A 80 -1.91 7.66 32.08
N PHE A 81 -1.48 8.03 30.87
CA PHE A 81 -2.25 8.94 30.01
C PHE A 81 -3.04 8.25 28.89
N ARG A 82 -2.83 6.94 28.65
CA ARG A 82 -3.37 6.21 27.48
C ARG A 82 -3.09 6.96 26.16
N GLN A 83 -1.91 7.57 26.10
CA GLN A 83 -1.36 8.28 24.96
C GLN A 83 -0.10 7.54 24.52
N SER A 84 0.30 7.73 23.25
CA SER A 84 1.53 7.18 22.73
C SER A 84 2.64 8.21 22.79
N GLY A 85 3.87 7.77 23.12
CA GLY A 85 5.08 8.57 22.91
C GLY A 85 5.55 8.59 21.44
N ASN A 86 4.92 7.76 20.60
CA ASN A 86 5.19 7.64 19.16
C ASN A 86 3.92 7.99 18.37
N GLU A 87 3.98 9.03 17.54
CA GLU A 87 2.83 9.52 16.76
C GLU A 87 2.26 8.47 15.79
N LYS A 88 3.03 7.40 15.47
CA LYS A 88 2.60 6.31 14.60
C LYS A 88 1.72 5.25 15.28
N VAL A 89 1.61 5.26 16.61
CA VAL A 89 0.89 4.21 17.36
C VAL A 89 -0.20 4.81 18.22
N ILE A 90 -1.40 4.25 18.16
CA ILE A 90 -2.52 4.58 19.04
C ILE A 90 -2.62 3.49 20.12
N VAL A 91 -2.54 3.88 21.38
CA VAL A 91 -2.71 2.97 22.51
C VAL A 91 -4.20 2.79 22.80
N GLY A 92 -4.73 1.62 22.45
CA GLY A 92 -6.11 1.21 22.74
C GLY A 92 -6.29 0.59 24.13
N SER A 93 -7.52 0.15 24.40
CA SER A 93 -7.86 -0.57 25.63
C SER A 93 -7.50 -2.07 25.54
N LYS A 94 -7.47 -2.75 26.69
CA LYS A 94 -7.11 -4.19 26.81
C LYS A 94 -5.80 -4.61 26.13
N GLY A 95 -4.86 -3.68 25.99
CA GLY A 95 -3.53 -3.94 25.43
C GLY A 95 -3.45 -3.93 23.90
N TYR A 96 -4.53 -3.57 23.20
CA TYR A 96 -4.49 -3.35 21.75
C TYR A 96 -3.70 -2.08 21.41
N LEU A 97 -2.89 -2.17 20.36
CA LEU A 97 -2.22 -1.06 19.72
C LEU A 97 -2.80 -0.89 18.32
N PHE A 98 -3.00 0.32 17.82
CA PHE A 98 -3.46 0.57 16.46
C PHE A 98 -2.47 1.45 15.71
N PHE A 99 -2.43 1.33 14.40
CA PHE A 99 -1.55 2.14 13.56
C PHE A 99 -2.23 3.48 13.29
N SER A 100 -1.58 4.61 13.56
CA SER A 100 -2.25 5.91 13.46
C SER A 100 -2.61 6.32 12.04
N GLU A 101 -1.92 5.79 11.02
CA GLU A 101 -2.26 6.02 9.61
C GLU A 101 -3.63 5.43 9.22
N THR A 102 -4.19 4.53 10.03
CA THR A 102 -5.56 4.01 9.83
C THR A 102 -6.64 4.88 10.48
N LEU A 103 -6.26 6.00 11.12
CA LEU A 103 -7.20 6.81 11.90
C LEU A 103 -8.23 7.50 11.02
N ASP A 104 -7.80 8.08 9.90
CA ASP A 104 -8.69 8.81 8.98
C ASP A 104 -9.75 7.87 8.39
N ASP A 105 -9.35 6.68 7.94
CA ASP A 105 -10.30 5.64 7.48
C ASP A 105 -11.30 5.23 8.57
N TYR A 106 -10.85 5.15 9.83
CA TYR A 106 -11.71 4.80 10.96
C TYR A 106 -12.68 5.90 11.34
N LEU A 107 -12.23 7.16 11.28
CA LEU A 107 -13.07 8.31 11.59
C LEU A 107 -14.02 8.66 10.43
N GLY A 108 -13.71 8.21 9.20
CA GLY A 108 -14.37 8.67 7.98
C GLY A 108 -13.99 10.12 7.67
N GLN A 109 -12.69 10.42 7.73
CA GLN A 109 -12.08 11.73 7.45
C GLN A 109 -11.07 11.62 6.34
N ASN A 110 -10.74 12.75 5.70
CA ASN A 110 -9.75 12.85 4.61
C ASN A 110 -9.91 11.74 3.55
N THR A 111 -11.16 11.38 3.26
CA THR A 111 -11.49 10.34 2.29
C THR A 111 -11.18 10.84 0.88
N LEU A 112 -10.88 9.90 0.00
CA LEU A 112 -10.75 10.14 -1.43
C LEU A 112 -12.03 10.78 -1.98
N SER A 113 -11.84 11.68 -2.95
CA SER A 113 -12.92 12.27 -3.73
C SER A 113 -13.64 11.21 -4.56
N LYS A 114 -14.82 11.56 -5.09
CA LYS A 114 -15.57 10.69 -5.99
C LYS A 114 -14.74 10.30 -7.22
N ARG A 115 -13.99 11.25 -7.77
CA ARG A 115 -13.09 11.04 -8.89
C ARG A 115 -11.97 10.06 -8.54
N GLU A 116 -11.28 10.24 -7.42
CA GLU A 116 -10.24 9.32 -6.96
C GLU A 116 -10.78 7.90 -6.73
N ILE A 117 -11.96 7.76 -6.11
CA ILE A 117 -12.59 6.44 -5.89
C ILE A 117 -12.97 5.78 -7.22
N TYR A 118 -13.57 6.54 -8.15
CA TYR A 118 -13.84 6.06 -9.49
C TYR A 118 -12.54 5.62 -10.19
N SER A 119 -11.47 6.40 -10.08
CA SER A 119 -10.17 6.05 -10.67
C SER A 119 -9.63 4.73 -10.11
N CYS A 120 -9.69 4.50 -8.79
CA CYS A 120 -9.31 3.23 -8.18
C CYS A 120 -10.14 2.07 -8.75
N GLY A 121 -11.47 2.24 -8.84
CA GLY A 121 -12.36 1.25 -9.44
C GLY A 121 -12.04 1.00 -10.91
N ARG A 122 -11.77 2.05 -11.69
CA ARG A 122 -11.50 1.92 -13.13
C ARG A 122 -10.17 1.23 -13.40
N VAL A 123 -9.11 1.50 -12.63
CA VAL A 123 -7.85 0.75 -12.71
C VAL A 123 -8.11 -0.74 -12.50
N LEU A 124 -8.83 -1.11 -11.43
CA LEU A 124 -9.16 -2.51 -11.15
C LEU A 124 -10.01 -3.16 -12.25
N SER A 125 -10.96 -2.42 -12.83
CA SER A 125 -11.81 -2.87 -13.94
C SER A 125 -10.99 -3.21 -15.19
N LEU A 126 -10.04 -2.33 -15.57
CA LEU A 126 -9.14 -2.56 -16.71
C LEU A 126 -8.20 -3.75 -16.49
N LEU A 127 -7.69 -3.91 -15.28
CA LEU A 127 -6.88 -5.07 -14.89
C LEU A 127 -7.67 -6.38 -14.97
N GLN A 128 -8.90 -6.38 -14.44
CA GLN A 128 -9.80 -7.54 -14.53
C GLN A 128 -10.14 -7.90 -15.97
N GLU A 129 -10.51 -6.91 -16.78
CA GLU A 129 -10.83 -7.08 -18.19
C GLU A 129 -9.69 -7.80 -18.94
N ASN A 130 -8.45 -7.36 -18.74
CA ASN A 130 -7.28 -7.98 -19.36
C ASN A 130 -7.10 -9.44 -18.93
N VAL A 131 -7.24 -9.76 -17.63
CA VAL A 131 -7.11 -11.13 -17.12
C VAL A 131 -8.19 -12.05 -17.69
N GLU A 132 -9.44 -11.59 -17.72
CA GLU A 132 -10.58 -12.38 -18.19
C GLU A 132 -10.54 -12.60 -19.71
N GLN A 133 -10.12 -11.61 -20.50
CA GLN A 133 -9.89 -11.76 -21.94
C GLN A 133 -8.82 -12.80 -22.27
N ASN A 134 -7.88 -13.03 -21.34
CA ASN A 134 -6.86 -14.06 -21.46
C ASN A 134 -7.27 -15.40 -20.81
N ASN A 135 -8.56 -15.64 -20.56
CA ASN A 135 -9.13 -16.88 -20.00
C ASN A 135 -8.58 -17.26 -18.62
N ARG A 136 -8.26 -16.27 -17.79
CA ARG A 136 -7.81 -16.44 -16.40
C ARG A 136 -8.85 -15.88 -15.43
N GLN A 137 -8.73 -16.22 -14.15
CA GLN A 137 -9.60 -15.64 -13.12
C GLN A 137 -8.89 -14.55 -12.34
N PHE A 138 -9.57 -13.41 -12.17
CA PHE A 138 -9.12 -12.29 -11.36
C PHE A 138 -9.88 -12.20 -10.03
N LEU A 139 -9.19 -11.78 -8.96
CA LEU A 139 -9.82 -11.40 -7.70
C LEU A 139 -9.05 -10.27 -7.02
N PHE A 140 -9.75 -9.20 -6.65
CA PHE A 140 -9.22 -8.16 -5.78
C PHE A 140 -9.75 -8.31 -4.36
N VAL A 141 -8.86 -8.27 -3.37
CA VAL A 141 -9.18 -8.49 -1.95
C VAL A 141 -8.63 -7.37 -1.10
N ILE A 142 -9.50 -6.79 -0.29
CA ILE A 142 -9.13 -5.74 0.65
C ILE A 142 -8.99 -6.32 2.06
N ALA A 143 -7.81 -6.28 2.65
CA ALA A 143 -7.62 -6.57 4.07
C ALA A 143 -8.14 -5.38 4.90
N PRO A 144 -9.14 -5.56 5.80
CA PRO A 144 -9.69 -4.45 6.57
C PRO A 144 -8.66 -3.87 7.56
N ASN A 145 -8.75 -2.60 7.91
CA ASN A 145 -7.92 -2.06 8.98
C ASN A 145 -8.33 -2.67 10.34
N LYS A 146 -7.36 -2.80 11.27
CA LYS A 146 -7.63 -3.40 12.58
C LYS A 146 -8.70 -2.63 13.38
N ASN A 147 -8.67 -1.30 13.33
CA ASN A 147 -9.67 -0.44 13.97
C ASN A 147 -11.06 -0.52 13.30
N SER A 148 -11.16 -0.97 12.04
CA SER A 148 -12.43 -1.30 11.38
C SER A 148 -13.09 -2.57 11.96
N LEU A 149 -12.30 -3.49 12.52
CA LEU A 149 -12.79 -4.74 13.12
C LEU A 149 -12.95 -4.70 14.64
N TYR A 150 -12.11 -3.91 15.33
CA TYR A 150 -12.10 -3.83 16.79
C TYR A 150 -12.31 -2.39 17.31
N PRO A 151 -13.40 -1.70 16.90
CA PRO A 151 -13.67 -0.32 17.32
C PRO A 151 -13.83 -0.19 18.85
N GLU A 152 -14.25 -1.25 19.55
CA GLU A 152 -14.44 -1.25 20.99
C GLU A 152 -13.14 -1.10 21.79
N TYR A 153 -11.98 -1.37 21.16
CA TYR A 153 -10.68 -1.14 21.78
C TYR A 153 -10.05 0.21 21.42
N MET A 154 -10.64 0.97 20.49
CA MET A 154 -10.18 2.32 20.18
C MET A 154 -10.44 3.28 21.35
N PRO A 155 -9.55 4.27 21.60
CA PRO A 155 -9.79 5.29 22.61
C PRO A 155 -11.06 6.11 22.32
N LYS A 156 -11.93 6.30 23.32
CA LYS A 156 -13.20 7.04 23.21
C LYS A 156 -13.10 8.49 22.70
N ARG A 157 -11.88 9.06 22.70
CA ARG A 157 -11.61 10.40 22.15
C ARG A 157 -11.69 10.47 20.62
N TYR A 158 -11.58 9.32 19.95
CA TYR A 158 -11.69 9.21 18.50
C TYR A 158 -13.14 8.89 18.14
N ILE A 159 -13.90 9.96 17.85
CA ILE A 159 -15.33 9.88 17.54
C ILE A 159 -15.47 9.83 16.02
N LYS A 160 -16.08 8.75 15.50
CA LYS A 160 -16.40 8.65 14.08
C LYS A 160 -17.23 9.84 13.63
N THR A 161 -16.81 10.50 12.57
CA THR A 161 -17.54 11.61 11.93
C THR A 161 -18.44 11.14 10.80
N SER A 162 -18.11 9.98 10.20
CA SER A 162 -18.89 9.37 9.13
C SER A 162 -18.77 7.84 9.18
N GLU A 163 -19.80 7.13 8.74
CA GLU A 163 -19.69 5.69 8.44
C GLU A 163 -19.21 5.45 7.00
N GLN A 164 -19.22 6.48 6.14
CA GLN A 164 -18.55 6.42 4.84
C GLN A 164 -17.05 6.68 5.00
N ASN A 165 -16.26 5.75 4.48
CA ASN A 165 -14.81 5.82 4.37
C ASN A 165 -14.35 5.25 3.02
N ASN A 166 -13.05 5.33 2.73
CA ASN A 166 -12.47 4.84 1.46
C ASN A 166 -12.86 3.39 1.14
N TYR A 167 -12.90 2.51 2.15
CA TYR A 167 -13.35 1.12 2.00
C TYR A 167 -14.79 1.02 1.49
N SER A 168 -15.74 1.68 2.16
CA SER A 168 -17.15 1.63 1.79
C SER A 168 -17.43 2.29 0.43
N LEU A 169 -16.67 3.35 0.10
CA LEU A 169 -16.78 4.05 -1.17
C LEU A 169 -16.27 3.18 -2.31
N LEU A 170 -15.10 2.55 -2.15
CA LEU A 170 -14.56 1.61 -3.13
C LEU A 170 -15.43 0.36 -3.26
N GLN A 171 -16.00 -0.18 -2.17
CA GLN A 171 -16.96 -1.29 -2.25
C GLN A 171 -18.17 -0.96 -3.14
N ALA A 172 -18.71 0.25 -3.01
CA ALA A 172 -19.81 0.70 -3.85
C ALA A 172 -19.37 0.81 -5.32
N GLU A 173 -18.17 1.31 -5.58
CA GLU A 173 -17.63 1.45 -6.94
C GLU A 173 -17.31 0.09 -7.59
N MET A 174 -16.66 -0.81 -6.85
CA MET A 174 -16.41 -2.19 -7.29
C MET A 174 -17.69 -2.91 -7.69
N LYS A 175 -18.79 -2.69 -6.96
CA LYS A 175 -20.09 -3.25 -7.33
C LYS A 175 -20.64 -2.68 -8.63
N LYS A 176 -20.43 -1.40 -8.93
CA LYS A 176 -20.88 -0.79 -10.19
C LYS A 176 -20.08 -1.32 -11.39
N GLU A 177 -18.76 -1.41 -11.23
CA GLU A 177 -17.84 -1.91 -12.25
C GLU A 177 -17.82 -3.45 -12.38
N ASN A 178 -18.58 -4.16 -11.55
CA ASN A 178 -18.60 -5.64 -11.47
C ASN A 178 -17.21 -6.26 -11.21
N ILE A 179 -16.45 -5.63 -10.32
CA ILE A 179 -15.13 -6.12 -9.93
C ILE A 179 -15.28 -7.34 -9.01
N ASN A 180 -14.58 -8.41 -9.36
CA ASN A 180 -14.48 -9.64 -8.62
C ASN A 180 -13.81 -9.38 -7.27
N THR A 181 -14.57 -9.55 -6.18
CA THR A 181 -14.09 -9.28 -4.82
C THR A 181 -14.81 -10.14 -3.75
N VAL A 182 -14.24 -10.17 -2.55
CA VAL A 182 -14.83 -10.80 -1.36
C VAL A 182 -14.87 -9.83 -0.19
N ASP A 183 -15.95 -9.84 0.59
CA ASP A 183 -16.09 -8.98 1.77
C ASP A 183 -15.45 -9.63 3.01
N LEU A 184 -14.12 -9.49 3.12
CA LEU A 184 -13.37 -9.98 4.28
C LEU A 184 -13.78 -9.31 5.59
N LYS A 185 -14.17 -8.02 5.55
CA LYS A 185 -14.58 -7.29 6.76
C LYS A 185 -15.82 -7.92 7.37
N LYS A 186 -16.85 -8.12 6.54
CA LYS A 186 -18.09 -8.79 6.95
C LYS A 186 -17.81 -10.21 7.43
N MET A 187 -17.02 -10.99 6.67
CA MET A 187 -16.66 -12.35 7.04
C MET A 187 -15.98 -12.44 8.41
N PHE A 188 -15.03 -11.53 8.69
CA PHE A 188 -14.32 -11.50 9.96
C PHE A 188 -15.24 -11.11 11.12
N ILE A 189 -16.10 -10.10 10.95
CA ILE A 189 -17.08 -9.69 11.96
C ILE A 189 -18.04 -10.84 12.27
N ASP A 190 -18.63 -11.46 11.24
CA ASP A 190 -19.62 -12.53 11.39
C ASP A 190 -19.01 -13.79 12.04
N SER A 191 -17.70 -14.00 11.88
CA SER A 191 -17.01 -15.15 12.48
C SER A 191 -16.87 -15.09 14.01
N GLY A 192 -16.85 -13.88 14.59
CA GLY A 192 -16.54 -13.66 16.01
C GLY A 192 -15.14 -14.09 16.46
N LYS A 193 -14.22 -14.41 15.54
CA LYS A 193 -12.86 -14.89 15.82
C LYS A 193 -11.88 -13.71 15.99
N GLU A 194 -10.86 -13.88 16.85
CA GLU A 194 -9.76 -12.91 16.99
C GLU A 194 -8.77 -13.11 15.83
N VAL A 195 -8.94 -12.31 14.77
CA VAL A 195 -8.19 -12.41 13.51
C VAL A 195 -6.99 -11.46 13.40
N TYR A 196 -6.71 -10.62 14.41
CA TYR A 196 -5.54 -9.73 14.43
C TYR A 196 -4.65 -9.95 15.65
N HIS A 197 -3.39 -9.57 15.49
CA HIS A 197 -2.49 -9.35 16.60
C HIS A 197 -2.88 -8.09 17.41
N LYS A 198 -2.70 -8.14 18.73
CA LYS A 198 -2.95 -6.99 19.62
C LYS A 198 -1.83 -5.95 19.48
N LEU A 199 -0.60 -6.42 19.35
CA LEU A 199 0.63 -5.63 19.39
C LEU A 199 1.21 -5.30 18.01
N ASP A 200 0.55 -5.73 16.93
CA ASP A 200 1.00 -5.57 15.55
C ASP A 200 -0.10 -4.98 14.66
N SER A 201 0.25 -4.33 13.56
CA SER A 201 -0.70 -3.75 12.61
C SER A 201 -1.44 -4.78 11.74
N HIS A 202 -0.90 -5.99 11.60
CA HIS A 202 -1.39 -7.04 10.70
C HIS A 202 -2.36 -8.03 11.37
N TRP A 203 -3.09 -8.76 10.52
CA TRP A 203 -3.82 -9.95 10.94
C TRP A 203 -2.88 -11.02 11.51
N ASN A 204 -3.44 -11.95 12.29
CA ASN A 204 -2.72 -13.13 12.74
C ASN A 204 -2.94 -14.30 11.75
N ASN A 205 -2.33 -15.46 12.01
CA ASN A 205 -2.48 -16.64 11.15
C ASN A 205 -3.94 -17.13 11.05
N GLN A 206 -4.79 -16.85 12.02
CA GLN A 206 -6.21 -17.18 11.95
C GLN A 206 -6.94 -16.30 10.93
N GLY A 207 -6.67 -14.99 10.95
CA GLY A 207 -7.17 -14.06 9.93
C GLY A 207 -6.66 -14.40 8.54
N ALA A 208 -5.37 -14.67 8.39
CA ALA A 208 -4.79 -15.07 7.11
C ALA A 208 -5.36 -16.39 6.58
N ALA A 209 -5.52 -17.42 7.42
CA ALA A 209 -6.13 -18.68 6.99
C ALA A 209 -7.59 -18.50 6.54
N MET A 210 -8.36 -17.66 7.24
CA MET A 210 -9.72 -17.33 6.84
C MET A 210 -9.76 -16.51 5.54
N GLY A 211 -8.85 -15.56 5.36
CA GLY A 211 -8.71 -14.80 4.10
C GLY A 211 -8.34 -15.71 2.93
N CYS A 212 -7.43 -16.66 3.14
CA CYS A 212 -7.09 -17.69 2.15
C CYS A 212 -8.31 -18.53 1.76
N ASN A 213 -9.08 -19.03 2.74
CA ASN A 213 -10.31 -19.76 2.47
C ASN A 213 -11.29 -18.92 1.64
N ALA A 214 -11.46 -17.63 1.94
CA ALA A 214 -12.34 -16.74 1.16
C ALA A 214 -11.88 -16.61 -0.30
N ILE A 215 -10.58 -16.35 -0.50
CA ILE A 215 -9.94 -16.23 -1.81
C ILE A 215 -10.14 -17.50 -2.64
N LEU A 216 -9.78 -18.65 -2.08
CA LEU A 216 -9.78 -19.90 -2.82
C LEU A 216 -11.19 -20.42 -3.12
N ASN A 217 -12.14 -20.21 -2.21
CA ASN A 217 -13.56 -20.50 -2.47
C ASN A 217 -14.11 -19.64 -3.61
N TYR A 218 -13.80 -18.34 -3.65
CA TYR A 218 -14.21 -17.47 -4.76
C TYR A 218 -13.63 -17.93 -6.09
N LEU A 219 -12.34 -18.28 -6.10
CA LEU A 219 -11.65 -18.76 -7.29
C LEU A 219 -12.04 -20.17 -7.72
N GLY A 220 -12.98 -20.82 -7.02
CA GLY A 220 -13.43 -22.19 -7.30
C GLY A 220 -12.32 -23.23 -7.17
N LYS A 221 -11.31 -22.96 -6.33
CA LYS A 221 -10.11 -23.76 -6.19
C LYS A 221 -10.28 -24.75 -5.03
N ASP A 222 -10.23 -26.04 -5.31
CA ASP A 222 -10.14 -27.05 -4.26
C ASP A 222 -8.94 -26.78 -3.36
N HIS A 223 -9.22 -26.63 -2.05
CA HIS A 223 -8.23 -26.24 -1.06
C HIS A 223 -8.46 -26.93 0.28
N TYR A 224 -7.42 -26.95 1.11
CA TYR A 224 -7.56 -27.40 2.49
C TYR A 224 -8.31 -26.34 3.33
N ASP A 225 -9.35 -26.76 4.05
CA ASP A 225 -10.09 -25.87 4.96
C ASP A 225 -9.47 -25.87 6.37
N TYR A 226 -8.89 -24.72 6.75
CA TYR A 226 -8.27 -24.53 8.07
C TYR A 226 -9.28 -24.26 9.20
N THR A 227 -10.58 -24.16 8.92
CA THR A 227 -11.61 -23.76 9.90
C THR A 227 -11.63 -24.68 11.13
N ASN A 228 -11.45 -25.98 10.92
CA ASN A 228 -11.47 -27.02 11.96
C ASN A 228 -10.08 -27.64 12.21
N GLU A 229 -9.02 -27.06 11.64
CA GLU A 229 -7.67 -27.62 11.80
C GLU A 229 -7.17 -27.42 13.23
N ARG A 230 -6.55 -28.47 13.77
CA ARG A 230 -5.97 -28.43 15.11
C ARG A 230 -4.84 -27.42 15.14
N HIS A 231 -4.82 -26.59 16.16
CA HIS A 231 -3.81 -25.55 16.33
C HIS A 231 -3.43 -25.34 17.79
N THR A 232 -2.33 -24.62 17.98
CA THR A 232 -1.89 -24.15 19.30
C THR A 232 -1.75 -22.64 19.29
N ILE A 233 -2.10 -21.98 20.38
CA ILE A 233 -1.85 -20.55 20.57
C ILE A 233 -0.48 -20.40 21.23
N LYS A 234 0.45 -19.71 20.57
CA LYS A 234 1.80 -19.47 21.10
C LYS A 234 2.07 -17.98 21.25
N LYS A 235 2.70 -17.59 22.36
CA LYS A 235 3.14 -16.23 22.62
C LYS A 235 4.57 -16.01 22.11
N ASN A 236 4.73 -16.01 20.78
CA ASN A 236 6.03 -16.00 20.11
C ASN A 236 6.17 -14.94 19.01
N PHE A 237 5.13 -14.14 18.75
CA PHE A 237 5.13 -13.17 17.66
C PHE A 237 5.68 -11.82 18.12
N SER A 238 6.50 -11.17 17.30
CA SER A 238 7.03 -9.83 17.58
C SER A 238 6.19 -8.81 16.81
N GLY A 239 5.41 -7.99 17.51
CA GLY A 239 4.54 -7.01 16.85
C GLY A 239 5.26 -5.71 16.51
N ASP A 240 5.04 -5.20 15.30
CA ASP A 240 5.61 -3.96 14.77
C ASP A 240 5.26 -2.72 15.62
N LEU A 241 3.98 -2.53 15.98
CA LEU A 241 3.50 -1.41 16.78
C LEU A 241 4.10 -1.43 18.19
N TYR A 242 4.30 -2.62 18.76
CA TYR A 242 5.00 -2.75 20.03
C TYR A 242 6.49 -2.39 19.89
N GLY A 243 7.15 -2.85 18.83
CA GLY A 243 8.53 -2.47 18.53
C GLY A 243 8.70 -0.96 18.34
N MET A 244 7.74 -0.29 17.69
CA MET A 244 7.71 1.16 17.53
C MET A 244 7.56 1.93 18.86
N LEU A 245 6.81 1.37 19.82
CA LEU A 245 6.64 1.97 21.15
C LEU A 245 7.80 1.66 22.10
N PHE A 246 8.33 0.44 22.02
CA PHE A 246 9.33 -0.10 22.92
C PHE A 246 10.43 -0.80 22.12
N PRO A 247 11.37 -0.05 21.49
CA PRO A 247 12.41 -0.64 20.65
C PRO A 247 13.32 -1.66 21.37
N LYS A 248 13.53 -1.47 22.68
CA LYS A 248 14.27 -2.42 23.54
C LYS A 248 13.37 -3.48 24.20
N GLY A 249 12.06 -3.36 24.01
CA GLY A 249 11.07 -4.26 24.58
C GLY A 249 11.13 -5.64 23.93
N ASN A 250 10.94 -6.69 24.73
CA ASN A 250 10.95 -8.08 24.25
C ASN A 250 9.58 -8.76 24.34
N LYS A 251 8.51 -8.00 24.63
CA LYS A 251 7.16 -8.56 24.76
C LYS A 251 6.71 -9.18 23.45
N LYS A 252 6.30 -10.45 23.53
CA LYS A 252 5.68 -11.18 22.42
C LYS A 252 4.16 -11.15 22.49
N ASP A 253 3.55 -11.15 21.31
CA ASP A 253 2.12 -11.34 21.11
C ASP A 253 1.78 -12.82 20.86
N THR A 254 0.50 -13.15 20.98
CA THR A 254 -0.03 -14.48 20.64
C THR A 254 -0.26 -14.63 19.14
N ASN A 255 -0.01 -15.82 18.61
CA ASN A 255 -0.35 -16.23 17.26
C ASN A 255 -0.93 -17.66 17.26
N VAL A 256 -1.75 -17.96 16.25
CA VAL A 256 -2.29 -19.30 15.98
C VAL A 256 -1.28 -20.07 15.15
N ILE A 257 -0.88 -21.24 15.63
CA ILE A 257 0.04 -22.13 14.95
C ILE A 257 -0.70 -23.42 14.61
N TYR A 258 -1.10 -23.57 13.35
CA TYR A 258 -1.74 -24.77 12.84
C TYR A 258 -0.78 -25.97 12.85
N ASN A 259 -1.32 -27.16 13.10
CA ASN A 259 -0.54 -28.38 13.14
C ASN A 259 -0.13 -28.85 11.74
N LYS A 260 -1.02 -28.66 10.74
CA LYS A 260 -0.72 -28.84 9.33
C LYS A 260 0.58 -28.12 8.97
N LYS A 261 1.49 -28.89 8.39
CA LYS A 261 2.76 -28.39 7.86
C LYS A 261 2.57 -28.00 6.41
N SER A 262 3.21 -26.89 6.04
CA SER A 262 3.27 -26.49 4.64
C SER A 262 4.07 -27.51 3.82
N SER A 263 3.60 -27.73 2.61
CA SER A 263 4.12 -28.66 1.61
C SER A 263 4.86 -27.95 0.47
N TYR A 264 4.62 -26.66 0.27
CA TYR A 264 5.33 -25.87 -0.74
C TYR A 264 6.83 -25.72 -0.42
N LYS A 265 7.62 -25.50 -1.47
CA LYS A 265 9.05 -25.16 -1.39
C LYS A 265 9.30 -23.81 -2.06
N VAL A 266 10.24 -23.04 -1.54
CA VAL A 266 10.65 -21.77 -2.14
C VAL A 266 11.74 -21.99 -3.18
N THR A 267 11.45 -21.67 -4.43
CA THR A 267 12.33 -21.89 -5.59
C THR A 267 13.15 -20.66 -5.96
N SER A 268 12.65 -19.45 -5.70
CA SER A 268 13.37 -18.20 -5.94
C SER A 268 14.62 -18.02 -5.08
N ASN A 269 15.53 -17.12 -5.47
CA ASN A 269 16.68 -16.72 -4.65
C ASN A 269 16.23 -16.00 -3.36
N ASN A 270 15.20 -15.16 -3.46
CA ASN A 270 14.50 -14.61 -2.31
C ASN A 270 13.79 -15.73 -1.55
N LYS A 271 14.00 -15.80 -0.23
CA LYS A 271 13.55 -16.94 0.60
C LYS A 271 12.49 -16.57 1.63
N LYS A 272 12.33 -15.29 1.96
CA LYS A 272 11.43 -14.85 3.02
C LYS A 272 10.12 -14.35 2.40
N VAL A 273 9.02 -14.62 3.08
CA VAL A 273 7.71 -14.04 2.72
C VAL A 273 7.74 -12.50 2.69
N THR A 274 8.65 -11.89 3.46
CA THR A 274 8.85 -10.44 3.52
C THR A 274 9.66 -9.85 2.36
N ASP A 275 10.30 -10.68 1.53
CA ASP A 275 11.09 -10.20 0.38
C ASP A 275 10.18 -9.56 -0.68
N ILE A 276 10.74 -8.78 -1.61
CA ILE A 276 9.95 -8.08 -2.65
C ILE A 276 9.10 -9.05 -3.46
N SER A 277 9.70 -10.17 -3.87
CA SER A 277 9.04 -11.25 -4.58
C SER A 277 9.53 -12.61 -4.09
N ILE A 278 8.67 -13.63 -4.21
CA ILE A 278 8.98 -15.01 -3.87
C ILE A 278 8.26 -15.97 -4.83
N GLU A 279 8.97 -17.01 -5.23
CA GLU A 279 8.44 -18.11 -6.04
C GLU A 279 8.36 -19.39 -5.23
N THR A 280 7.27 -20.11 -5.41
CA THR A 280 6.99 -21.35 -4.69
C THR A 280 6.54 -22.46 -5.62
N GLU A 281 6.86 -23.70 -5.25
CA GLU A 281 6.43 -24.91 -5.94
C GLU A 281 5.81 -25.90 -4.95
N SER A 282 4.63 -26.46 -5.27
CA SER A 282 4.00 -27.58 -4.57
C SER A 282 3.66 -28.71 -5.55
N LYS A 283 4.58 -29.68 -5.70
CA LYS A 283 4.53 -30.73 -6.77
C LYS A 283 3.25 -31.58 -6.80
N GLY A 284 2.49 -31.64 -5.70
CA GLY A 284 1.22 -32.38 -5.62
C GLY A 284 -0.01 -31.57 -6.02
N LYS A 285 0.15 -30.29 -6.35
CA LYS A 285 -0.93 -29.38 -6.71
C LYS A 285 -0.94 -29.11 -8.21
N LYS A 286 -2.02 -28.46 -8.64
CA LYS A 286 -2.27 -28.01 -10.02
C LYS A 286 -2.45 -26.49 -10.01
N GLU A 287 -2.50 -25.91 -11.20
CA GLU A 287 -2.66 -24.49 -11.47
C GLU A 287 -1.50 -23.62 -10.95
N SER A 288 -1.37 -22.43 -11.52
CA SER A 288 -0.40 -21.42 -11.12
C SER A 288 -1.09 -20.12 -10.72
N ILE A 289 -0.53 -19.42 -9.74
CA ILE A 289 -1.05 -18.13 -9.27
C ILE A 289 0.01 -17.03 -9.35
N VAL A 290 -0.41 -15.84 -9.78
CA VAL A 290 0.30 -14.59 -9.54
C VAL A 290 -0.49 -13.78 -8.52
N MET A 291 0.16 -13.37 -7.44
CA MET A 291 -0.45 -12.58 -6.38
C MET A 291 0.35 -11.31 -6.10
N TYR A 292 -0.22 -10.17 -6.45
CA TYR A 292 0.25 -8.86 -6.01
C TYR A 292 -0.30 -8.63 -4.61
N ARG A 293 0.53 -8.13 -3.71
CA ARG A 293 0.20 -8.06 -2.30
C ARG A 293 0.94 -6.94 -1.60
N ASP A 294 0.54 -6.61 -0.38
CA ASP A 294 1.34 -5.79 0.52
C ASP A 294 1.95 -6.63 1.68
N SER A 295 2.21 -6.01 2.83
CA SER A 295 2.73 -6.72 4.00
C SER A 295 1.71 -7.68 4.65
N PHE A 296 0.41 -7.52 4.42
CA PHE A 296 -0.64 -8.44 4.87
C PHE A 296 -0.55 -9.79 4.17
N GLY A 297 -0.26 -9.80 2.86
CA GLY A 297 0.02 -10.99 2.08
C GLY A 297 1.16 -11.86 2.63
N ASN A 298 2.07 -11.33 3.45
CA ASN A 298 3.13 -12.13 4.11
C ASN A 298 2.56 -13.35 4.86
N ALA A 299 1.44 -13.16 5.56
CA ALA A 299 0.80 -14.23 6.32
C ALA A 299 -0.09 -15.11 5.45
N LEU A 300 -0.53 -14.64 4.27
CA LEU A 300 -1.30 -15.44 3.31
C LEU A 300 -0.45 -16.42 2.52
N ILE A 301 0.77 -16.02 2.13
CA ILE A 301 1.66 -16.81 1.26
C ILE A 301 1.74 -18.29 1.68
N PRO A 302 1.98 -18.64 2.96
CA PRO A 302 2.08 -20.05 3.34
C PRO A 302 0.81 -20.88 3.11
N PHE A 303 -0.36 -20.26 3.18
CA PHE A 303 -1.65 -20.92 2.96
C PHE A 303 -1.98 -21.00 1.46
N VAL A 304 -1.72 -19.93 0.71
CA VAL A 304 -2.01 -19.87 -0.73
C VAL A 304 -1.02 -20.74 -1.52
N ALA A 305 0.28 -20.62 -1.25
CA ALA A 305 1.33 -21.39 -1.94
C ALA A 305 1.17 -22.90 -1.78
N ASP A 306 0.55 -23.34 -0.68
CA ASP A 306 0.28 -24.75 -0.42
C ASP A 306 -0.76 -25.35 -1.37
N GLU A 307 -1.55 -24.53 -2.05
CA GLU A 307 -2.72 -24.97 -2.82
C GLU A 307 -2.53 -24.87 -4.34
N PHE A 308 -1.43 -24.27 -4.81
CA PHE A 308 -1.05 -24.13 -6.22
C PHE A 308 0.22 -24.89 -6.56
N HIS A 309 0.33 -25.36 -7.81
CA HIS A 309 1.57 -25.98 -8.29
C HIS A 309 2.71 -24.97 -8.29
N ASN A 310 2.48 -23.81 -8.90
CA ASN A 310 3.41 -22.67 -8.88
C ASN A 310 2.73 -21.46 -8.26
N GLY A 311 3.44 -20.73 -7.42
CA GLY A 311 2.97 -19.44 -6.92
C GLY A 311 4.05 -18.38 -7.06
N TYR A 312 3.71 -17.24 -7.66
CA TYR A 312 4.53 -16.04 -7.74
C TYR A 312 3.86 -14.93 -6.92
N PHE A 313 4.54 -14.42 -5.89
CA PHE A 313 3.99 -13.42 -4.98
C PHE A 313 4.89 -12.19 -4.96
N THR A 314 4.35 -10.99 -5.14
CA THR A 314 5.15 -9.76 -5.26
C THR A 314 4.53 -8.55 -4.55
N LYS A 315 5.37 -7.66 -4.01
CA LYS A 315 4.99 -6.30 -3.55
C LYS A 315 5.43 -5.21 -4.54
N ALA A 316 5.96 -5.59 -5.68
CA ALA A 316 6.44 -4.63 -6.66
C ALA A 316 5.27 -3.74 -7.11
N VAL A 317 5.53 -2.44 -7.07
CA VAL A 317 4.72 -1.39 -7.68
C VAL A 317 5.61 -0.66 -8.70
N PRO A 318 5.07 -0.24 -9.86
CA PRO A 318 3.70 -0.49 -10.30
C PRO A 318 3.47 -1.99 -10.57
N TYR A 319 2.20 -2.40 -10.67
CA TYR A 319 1.89 -3.80 -10.97
C TYR A 319 2.35 -4.14 -12.40
N ASN A 320 3.41 -4.94 -12.53
CA ASN A 320 3.79 -5.50 -13.82
C ASN A 320 2.81 -6.60 -14.20
N TRP A 321 1.89 -6.30 -15.12
CA TRP A 321 0.79 -7.19 -15.50
C TRP A 321 1.22 -8.31 -16.45
N ASN A 322 2.39 -8.20 -17.09
CA ASN A 322 2.95 -9.24 -17.97
C ASN A 322 3.37 -10.50 -17.21
N LEU A 323 3.59 -10.38 -15.90
CA LEU A 323 3.89 -11.51 -15.02
C LEU A 323 2.86 -12.63 -15.09
N GLN A 324 1.58 -12.33 -15.35
CA GLN A 324 0.56 -13.37 -15.52
C GLN A 324 0.87 -14.30 -16.70
N ASN A 325 1.46 -13.78 -17.78
CA ASN A 325 1.86 -14.54 -18.96
C ASN A 325 3.18 -15.26 -18.71
N GLU A 326 4.19 -14.54 -18.20
CA GLU A 326 5.51 -15.09 -17.90
C GLU A 326 5.44 -16.28 -16.94
N LYS A 327 4.57 -16.18 -15.92
CA LYS A 327 4.38 -17.22 -14.90
C LYS A 327 3.28 -18.20 -15.24
N LYS A 328 2.66 -18.07 -16.43
CA LYS A 328 1.56 -18.94 -16.90
C LYS A 328 0.47 -19.09 -15.84
N ALA A 329 0.06 -17.97 -15.27
CA ALA A 329 -0.92 -17.94 -14.20
C ALA A 329 -2.30 -18.39 -14.72
N ASP A 330 -2.98 -19.22 -13.94
CA ASP A 330 -4.40 -19.53 -14.12
C ASP A 330 -5.26 -18.54 -13.32
N LYS A 331 -4.72 -18.05 -12.19
CA LYS A 331 -5.38 -17.12 -11.26
C LYS A 331 -4.47 -15.91 -11.00
N VAL A 332 -5.06 -14.72 -10.99
CA VAL A 332 -4.39 -13.47 -10.63
C VAL A 332 -5.12 -12.83 -9.46
N VAL A 333 -4.39 -12.53 -8.39
CA VAL A 333 -4.96 -11.93 -7.18
C VAL A 333 -4.23 -10.64 -6.85
N ILE A 334 -4.98 -9.59 -6.50
CA ILE A 334 -4.44 -8.40 -5.86
C ILE A 334 -4.96 -8.38 -4.42
N GLU A 335 -4.05 -8.36 -3.45
CA GLU A 335 -4.33 -8.16 -2.05
C GLU A 335 -3.80 -6.80 -1.60
N LEU A 336 -4.66 -6.00 -0.97
CA LEU A 336 -4.31 -4.65 -0.54
C LEU A 336 -5.00 -4.32 0.77
N VAL A 337 -4.30 -3.71 1.73
CA VAL A 337 -4.95 -3.24 2.95
C VAL A 337 -5.80 -1.98 2.72
N GLU A 338 -6.89 -1.84 3.47
CA GLU A 338 -7.84 -0.72 3.42
C GLU A 338 -7.16 0.66 3.35
N ARG A 339 -6.15 0.92 4.20
CA ARG A 339 -5.43 2.21 4.22
C ARG A 339 -4.58 2.51 2.98
N HIS A 340 -4.38 1.53 2.09
CA HIS A 340 -3.59 1.70 0.86
C HIS A 340 -4.47 1.82 -0.38
N ILE A 341 -5.80 1.93 -0.27
CA ILE A 341 -6.69 2.05 -1.45
C ILE A 341 -6.23 3.14 -2.44
N HIS A 342 -5.69 4.26 -1.95
CA HIS A 342 -5.16 5.33 -2.79
C HIS A 342 -4.00 4.89 -3.71
N SER A 343 -3.20 3.90 -3.31
CA SER A 343 -2.04 3.46 -4.10
C SER A 343 -2.42 2.83 -5.44
N LEU A 344 -3.69 2.47 -5.64
CA LEU A 344 -4.21 1.98 -6.93
C LEU A 344 -4.13 3.02 -8.04
N ILE A 345 -4.03 4.31 -7.69
CA ILE A 345 -3.99 5.43 -8.65
C ILE A 345 -2.72 6.27 -8.53
N GLU A 346 -1.75 5.83 -7.73
CA GLU A 346 -0.46 6.51 -7.61
C GLU A 346 0.38 6.33 -8.87
N GLU A 347 0.35 5.13 -9.46
CA GLU A 347 1.12 4.78 -10.66
C GLU A 347 0.34 3.79 -11.54
N ALA A 348 0.37 3.98 -12.85
CA ALA A 348 -0.30 3.12 -13.82
C ALA A 348 0.31 1.72 -13.81
N PRO A 349 -0.50 0.64 -13.78
CA PRO A 349 0.00 -0.70 -13.98
C PRO A 349 0.73 -0.83 -15.32
N TYR A 350 1.86 -1.56 -15.33
CA TYR A 350 2.58 -1.87 -16.56
C TYR A 350 1.80 -2.96 -17.32
N MET A 351 0.91 -2.50 -18.19
CA MET A 351 -0.03 -3.28 -18.98
C MET A 351 -0.38 -2.50 -20.25
N ALA A 352 -0.35 -3.18 -21.40
CA ALA A 352 -0.85 -2.60 -22.65
C ALA A 352 -2.28 -2.05 -22.47
N ALA A 353 -2.47 -0.79 -22.84
CA ALA A 353 -3.77 -0.13 -22.74
C ALA A 353 -4.74 -0.78 -23.74
N PRO A 354 -5.99 -1.03 -23.35
CA PRO A 354 -6.91 -1.74 -24.22
C PRO A 354 -7.43 -0.81 -25.32
N LEU A 355 -7.37 -1.31 -26.55
CA LEU A 355 -7.98 -0.66 -27.71
C LEU A 355 -9.51 -0.63 -27.55
N ARG A 356 -10.11 0.51 -27.86
CA ARG A 356 -11.56 0.74 -27.84
C ARG A 356 -12.06 0.96 -29.25
N ALA A 357 -13.05 0.16 -29.63
CA ALA A 357 -13.71 0.30 -30.92
C ALA A 357 -14.66 1.50 -30.93
N GLY A 358 -14.56 2.33 -31.97
CA GLY A 358 -15.55 3.35 -32.31
C GLY A 358 -14.98 4.76 -32.38
N ASN A 359 -15.38 5.48 -33.43
CA ASN A 359 -15.08 6.90 -33.55
C ASN A 359 -15.95 7.67 -32.55
N LEU A 360 -15.32 8.18 -31.49
CA LEU A 360 -15.99 9.07 -30.55
C LEU A 360 -16.24 10.42 -31.25
N ASN A 361 -17.51 10.84 -31.31
CA ASN A 361 -17.86 12.16 -31.82
C ASN A 361 -17.44 13.23 -30.80
N THR A 362 -16.29 13.86 -31.05
CA THR A 362 -15.64 14.78 -30.12
C THR A 362 -15.84 16.24 -30.54
N MET A 363 -16.07 17.12 -29.57
CA MET A 363 -15.93 18.56 -29.74
C MET A 363 -14.54 18.98 -29.27
N GLU A 364 -13.74 19.59 -30.14
CA GLU A 364 -12.44 20.13 -29.75
C GLU A 364 -12.62 21.34 -28.83
N VAL A 365 -11.81 21.40 -27.76
CA VAL A 365 -11.85 22.49 -26.78
C VAL A 365 -10.46 22.98 -26.43
N ASN A 366 -10.36 24.28 -26.13
CA ASN A 366 -9.17 24.84 -25.50
C ASN A 366 -9.11 24.33 -24.04
N SER A 367 -8.21 23.40 -23.79
CA SER A 367 -8.05 22.70 -22.52
C SER A 367 -6.60 22.75 -22.05
N ASN A 368 -6.41 22.75 -20.73
CA ASN A 368 -5.10 22.60 -20.11
C ASN A 368 -4.61 21.13 -20.08
N THR A 369 -5.26 20.24 -20.82
CA THR A 369 -4.86 18.85 -20.91
C THR A 369 -3.48 18.72 -21.53
N THR A 370 -2.61 17.91 -20.92
CA THR A 370 -1.25 17.63 -21.37
C THR A 370 -1.14 16.19 -21.85
N ALA A 371 -0.16 15.90 -22.71
CA ALA A 371 0.25 14.56 -23.09
C ALA A 371 1.76 14.57 -23.35
N GLU A 372 2.47 13.61 -22.77
CA GLU A 372 3.91 13.41 -22.90
C GLU A 372 4.17 11.95 -23.28
N ILE A 373 5.12 11.73 -24.18
CA ILE A 373 5.57 10.41 -24.62
C ILE A 373 6.89 10.13 -23.93
N GLY A 374 6.97 9.03 -23.20
CA GLY A 374 8.22 8.55 -22.61
C GLY A 374 8.91 7.50 -23.48
N ASP A 375 9.97 6.91 -22.94
CA ASP A 375 10.80 5.91 -23.61
C ASP A 375 10.79 4.62 -22.78
N ASP A 376 10.39 3.50 -23.39
CA ASP A 376 10.42 2.16 -22.80
C ASP A 376 10.57 1.11 -23.92
N GLU A 377 11.21 -0.02 -23.59
CA GLU A 377 11.61 -1.02 -24.59
C GLU A 377 10.44 -1.88 -25.09
N GLU A 378 9.43 -2.16 -24.25
CA GLU A 378 8.32 -3.08 -24.61
C GLU A 378 7.08 -2.33 -25.09
N TYR A 379 6.78 -1.19 -24.46
CA TYR A 379 5.61 -0.37 -24.79
C TYR A 379 6.01 1.09 -24.96
N VAL A 380 5.23 1.87 -25.70
CA VAL A 380 5.41 3.33 -25.73
C VAL A 380 4.56 3.96 -24.63
N PRO A 381 5.15 4.53 -23.56
CA PRO A 381 4.39 5.14 -22.48
C PRO A 381 3.86 6.51 -22.90
N ILE A 382 2.57 6.76 -22.68
CA ILE A 382 1.93 8.06 -22.88
C ILE A 382 1.23 8.45 -21.58
N SER A 383 1.59 9.60 -21.03
CA SER A 383 1.09 10.06 -19.72
C SER A 383 0.75 11.55 -19.77
N GLY A 384 -0.11 12.01 -18.86
CA GLY A 384 -0.48 13.42 -18.81
C GLY A 384 -1.52 13.72 -17.74
N LYS A 385 -2.08 14.92 -17.81
CA LYS A 385 -3.14 15.39 -16.89
C LYS A 385 -4.30 15.95 -17.68
N VAL A 386 -5.52 15.53 -17.36
CA VAL A 386 -6.73 16.06 -17.99
C VAL A 386 -7.21 17.35 -17.31
N ASP A 387 -7.77 18.26 -18.10
CA ASP A 387 -8.44 19.47 -17.57
C ASP A 387 -9.77 19.10 -16.90
N SER A 388 -9.85 19.30 -15.58
CA SER A 388 -11.03 18.98 -14.75
C SER A 388 -12.31 19.68 -15.20
N LYS A 389 -12.22 20.72 -16.04
CA LYS A 389 -13.39 21.38 -16.62
C LYS A 389 -14.18 20.51 -17.58
N TYR A 390 -13.55 19.51 -18.21
CA TYR A 390 -14.14 18.72 -19.31
C TYR A 390 -14.33 17.24 -18.98
N ILE A 391 -14.23 16.85 -17.70
CA ILE A 391 -14.43 15.47 -17.26
C ILE A 391 -15.38 15.41 -16.05
N ASP A 392 -16.29 14.43 -16.05
CA ASP A 392 -17.10 14.09 -14.87
C ASP A 392 -16.34 13.16 -13.91
N ASP A 393 -16.77 13.11 -12.64
CA ASP A 393 -16.16 12.25 -11.62
C ASP A 393 -16.06 10.79 -12.07
N ASP A 394 -17.06 10.28 -12.81
CA ASP A 394 -17.21 8.89 -13.25
C ASP A 394 -16.90 8.66 -14.75
N SER A 395 -16.13 9.56 -15.37
CA SER A 395 -15.82 9.49 -16.81
C SER A 395 -14.46 8.88 -17.13
N LYS A 396 -14.40 8.13 -18.23
CA LYS A 396 -13.17 7.52 -18.73
C LYS A 396 -12.25 8.56 -19.38
N ILE A 397 -10.97 8.21 -19.47
CA ILE A 397 -9.96 8.99 -20.20
C ILE A 397 -9.52 8.14 -21.37
N TYR A 398 -9.59 8.70 -22.58
CA TYR A 398 -9.09 8.05 -23.77
C TYR A 398 -7.95 8.85 -24.37
N VAL A 399 -7.04 8.13 -25.01
CA VAL A 399 -5.96 8.69 -25.82
C VAL A 399 -6.16 8.17 -27.21
N ARG A 400 -6.18 9.07 -28.18
CA ARG A 400 -6.47 8.75 -29.56
C ARG A 400 -5.29 9.15 -30.44
N LEU A 401 -4.88 8.20 -31.28
CA LEU A 401 -3.83 8.33 -32.28
C LEU A 401 -4.51 8.47 -33.64
N LYS A 402 -4.16 9.52 -34.40
CA LYS A 402 -4.71 9.78 -35.72
C LYS A 402 -3.64 10.02 -36.75
N SER A 403 -3.71 9.32 -37.88
CA SER A 403 -2.99 9.66 -39.11
C SER A 403 -4.00 10.04 -40.20
N GLU A 404 -3.52 10.26 -41.44
CA GLU A 404 -4.41 10.53 -42.58
C GLU A 404 -5.36 9.36 -42.86
N ASP A 405 -4.90 8.11 -42.65
CA ASP A 405 -5.61 6.90 -43.03
C ASP A 405 -6.16 6.09 -41.85
N ASN A 406 -5.60 6.25 -40.65
CA ASN A 406 -5.90 5.40 -39.49
C ASN A 406 -6.27 6.21 -38.23
N GLU A 407 -7.19 5.66 -37.42
CA GLU A 407 -7.57 6.19 -36.10
C GLU A 407 -7.64 5.05 -35.08
N TYR A 408 -6.86 5.15 -34.00
CA TYR A 408 -6.85 4.20 -32.89
C TYR A 408 -7.19 4.93 -31.59
N THR A 409 -8.15 4.42 -30.81
CA THR A 409 -8.53 5.00 -29.52
C THR A 409 -8.29 4.00 -28.41
N TYR A 410 -7.43 4.35 -27.46
CA TYR A 410 -7.10 3.54 -26.30
C TYR A 410 -7.72 4.11 -25.04
N GLU A 411 -8.09 3.26 -24.10
CA GLU A 411 -8.48 3.71 -22.78
C GLU A 411 -7.27 3.75 -21.85
N ALA A 412 -6.98 4.94 -21.31
CA ALA A 412 -5.88 5.13 -20.37
C ALA A 412 -6.30 4.77 -18.95
N PHE A 413 -5.33 4.36 -18.14
CA PHE A 413 -5.51 4.27 -16.70
C PHE A 413 -5.62 5.69 -16.13
N PRO A 414 -6.55 5.97 -15.20
CA PRO A 414 -6.61 7.24 -14.48
C PRO A 414 -5.56 7.28 -13.34
N ALA A 415 -4.33 6.94 -13.69
CA ALA A 415 -3.12 6.92 -12.86
C ALA A 415 -1.94 7.32 -13.75
N PRO A 416 -0.98 8.14 -13.28
CA PRO A 416 0.16 8.57 -14.08
C PRO A 416 1.18 7.44 -14.28
N ILE A 417 2.04 7.53 -15.28
CA ILE A 417 3.22 6.65 -15.38
C ILE A 417 4.33 7.15 -14.44
N ASP A 418 4.61 8.45 -14.46
CA ASP A 418 5.63 9.06 -13.59
C ASP A 418 4.99 9.82 -12.43
N VAL A 419 5.32 9.41 -11.20
CA VAL A 419 4.78 10.03 -9.98
C VAL A 419 5.50 11.34 -9.65
N THR A 420 4.94 12.45 -10.09
CA THR A 420 5.46 13.80 -9.77
C THR A 420 4.76 14.45 -8.59
N SER A 421 3.51 14.07 -8.33
CA SER A 421 2.67 14.59 -7.24
C SER A 421 1.55 13.61 -6.90
N LYS A 422 0.81 13.88 -5.82
CA LYS A 422 -0.36 13.09 -5.45
C LYS A 422 -1.44 13.22 -6.54
N ASN A 423 -1.86 12.11 -7.12
CA ASN A 423 -2.92 12.07 -8.14
C ASN A 423 -4.29 12.31 -7.50
N GLU A 424 -4.98 13.36 -7.93
CA GLU A 424 -6.37 13.68 -7.51
C GLU A 424 -7.42 13.04 -8.45
N GLY A 425 -7.00 12.07 -9.24
CA GLY A 425 -7.80 11.33 -10.24
C GLY A 425 -7.86 11.98 -11.62
N TYR A 426 -7.02 13.00 -11.88
CA TYR A 426 -6.95 13.70 -13.17
C TYR A 426 -5.66 13.39 -13.94
N ASP A 427 -4.68 12.77 -13.30
CA ASP A 427 -3.49 12.28 -13.99
C ASP A 427 -3.82 10.93 -14.64
N TYR A 428 -3.24 10.66 -15.81
CA TYR A 428 -3.50 9.46 -16.60
C TYR A 428 -2.22 8.93 -17.25
N GLY A 429 -2.26 7.65 -17.59
CA GLY A 429 -1.13 6.91 -18.12
C GLY A 429 -1.59 5.71 -18.93
N MET A 430 -0.89 5.43 -20.02
CA MET A 430 -1.10 4.25 -20.84
C MET A 430 0.20 3.74 -21.43
N TYR A 431 0.28 2.43 -21.61
CA TYR A 431 1.35 1.78 -22.35
C TYR A 431 0.80 1.33 -23.69
N LEU A 432 1.31 1.90 -24.78
CA LEU A 432 0.93 1.54 -26.13
C LEU A 432 1.74 0.32 -26.59
N ASP A 433 1.04 -0.76 -26.93
CA ASP A 433 1.60 -1.88 -27.66
C ASP A 433 1.64 -1.54 -29.16
N THR A 434 2.84 -1.21 -29.65
CA THR A 434 3.06 -0.76 -31.04
C THR A 434 2.76 -1.86 -32.06
N SER A 435 2.74 -3.13 -31.67
CA SER A 435 2.35 -4.23 -32.56
C SER A 435 0.87 -4.17 -33.01
N GLN A 436 0.07 -3.33 -32.35
CA GLN A 436 -1.35 -3.11 -32.65
C GLN A 436 -1.59 -1.91 -33.59
N VAL A 437 -0.54 -1.18 -33.96
CA VAL A 437 -0.63 0.05 -34.74
C VAL A 437 0.25 -0.07 -35.99
N GLU A 438 -0.28 0.29 -37.15
CA GLU A 438 0.51 0.34 -38.38
C GLU A 438 1.59 1.43 -38.32
N ALA A 439 2.75 1.20 -38.94
CA ALA A 439 3.81 2.20 -39.03
C ALA A 439 3.31 3.52 -39.65
N GLY A 440 3.83 4.64 -39.16
CA GLY A 440 3.42 5.98 -39.61
C GLY A 440 3.54 7.05 -38.53
N THR A 441 3.12 8.26 -38.88
CA THR A 441 3.09 9.42 -37.97
C THR A 441 1.65 9.65 -37.49
N TYR A 442 1.47 9.70 -36.18
CA TYR A 442 0.18 9.85 -35.53
C TYR A 442 0.13 11.10 -34.65
N ASP A 443 -0.86 11.95 -34.87
CA ASP A 443 -1.23 13.00 -33.94
C ASP A 443 -2.00 12.42 -32.76
N ILE A 444 -1.63 12.86 -31.55
CA ILE A 444 -2.22 12.38 -30.30
C ILE A 444 -3.11 13.46 -29.70
N ASP A 445 -4.39 13.12 -29.50
CA ASP A 445 -5.32 13.91 -28.70
C ASP A 445 -5.92 13.09 -27.54
N VAL A 446 -6.31 13.80 -26.47
CA VAL A 446 -6.89 13.19 -25.28
C VAL A 446 -8.38 13.49 -25.26
N ILE A 447 -9.19 12.46 -25.08
CA ILE A 447 -10.64 12.56 -25.07
C ILE A 447 -11.15 12.34 -23.65
N THR A 448 -11.98 13.26 -23.20
CA THR A 448 -12.68 13.21 -21.92
C THR A 448 -14.18 13.29 -22.13
N GLN A 449 -14.94 12.85 -21.14
CA GLN A 449 -16.41 12.88 -21.20
C GLN A 449 -16.95 13.75 -20.07
N LYS A 450 -17.88 14.63 -20.43
CA LYS A 450 -18.63 15.46 -19.47
C LYS A 450 -20.05 15.70 -19.95
N ASP A 451 -21.03 15.57 -19.05
CA ASP A 451 -22.46 15.76 -19.34
C ASP A 451 -22.91 14.94 -20.57
N ASN A 452 -22.43 13.69 -20.67
CA ASN A 452 -22.65 12.77 -21.81
C ASN A 452 -22.13 13.26 -23.17
N LYS A 453 -21.18 14.20 -23.20
CA LYS A 453 -20.51 14.67 -24.42
C LYS A 453 -19.02 14.38 -24.36
N TYR A 454 -18.42 14.07 -25.50
CA TYR A 454 -16.98 13.86 -25.62
C TYR A 454 -16.27 15.14 -26.05
N TYR A 455 -15.17 15.43 -25.38
CA TYR A 455 -14.34 16.61 -25.61
C TYR A 455 -12.94 16.15 -26.00
N SER A 456 -12.46 16.63 -27.15
CA SER A 456 -11.07 16.46 -27.56
C SER A 456 -10.24 17.62 -27.04
N SER A 457 -9.05 17.31 -26.55
CA SER A 457 -8.09 18.32 -26.10
C SER A 457 -7.47 19.14 -27.23
N GLY A 458 -7.71 18.78 -28.49
CA GLY A 458 -6.85 19.11 -29.62
C GLY A 458 -5.55 18.29 -29.58
N VAL A 459 -4.79 18.30 -30.68
CA VAL A 459 -3.49 17.62 -30.77
C VAL A 459 -2.53 18.14 -29.70
N LYS A 460 -1.90 17.25 -28.95
CA LYS A 460 -0.97 17.56 -27.85
C LYS A 460 0.47 17.20 -28.17
N THR A 461 0.66 16.13 -28.94
CA THR A 461 1.96 15.63 -29.36
C THR A 461 1.77 14.77 -30.60
N SER A 462 2.85 14.34 -31.23
CA SER A 462 2.83 13.39 -32.34
C SER A 462 3.82 12.25 -32.06
N LEU A 463 3.48 11.05 -32.52
CA LEU A 463 4.27 9.83 -32.37
C LEU A 463 4.63 9.29 -33.75
N GLU A 464 5.91 9.02 -33.98
CA GLU A 464 6.40 8.33 -35.17
C GLU A 464 6.66 6.87 -34.81
N LEU A 465 6.05 5.95 -35.57
CA LEU A 465 6.25 4.52 -35.46
C LEU A 465 6.94 4.01 -36.72
N GLU A 466 8.13 3.45 -36.55
CA GLU A 466 8.91 2.82 -37.62
C GLU A 466 8.41 1.38 -37.88
N GLU A 467 8.68 0.85 -39.07
CA GLU A 467 8.32 -0.53 -39.49
C GLU A 467 9.03 -1.64 -38.71
#